data_AF-A0A378L3P0-F1
#
_entry.id   AF-A0A378L3P0-F1
#
_cell.length_a   1.000
_cell.length_b   1.000
_cell.length_c   1.000
_cell.angle_alpha   90.00
_cell.angle_beta   90.00
_cell.angle_gamma   90.00
#
_symmetry.space_group_name_H-M   'P 1'
#
loop_
_entity.id
_entity.type
_entity.pdbx_description
1 polymer ?
#
loop_
_entity_poly.entity_id
_entity_poly.type
_entity_poly.pdbx_seq_one_letter_code
_entity_poly.pdbx_strand_id
1 'polypeptide(L)'
;MTKNTYPEEVVYFNETIKSRISMKKEFKQERKVMRILPFNHPDNSYLSFEQQQRYVVQYSEEDSIFFADEGEQIEDGEYQFVLTCEEHPRLLYSDTLHHSALSNGKKVLAAGSLIFSDGYLEKITNNSGHYRPTDDEMLDVIKALYTATDGRLIRYKSYCTKVPLEYAVHELITLDEFADAKPLAKGEVVDLVTGLRSKNHYDDSIGSCSVPNNDRFGHALRAELKDKYDNILSNPNTFFSFSSSDFNETDFNESESVELGCNGRKLSR
;
A
#
# COMPACT_ATOMS: atom_id res chain seq x y z
N MET A 1 17.90 -3.33 -18.19
CA MET A 1 16.65 -2.90 -17.54
C MET A 1 16.38 -1.46 -17.93
N THR A 2 15.30 -1.21 -18.65
CA THR A 2 14.81 0.16 -18.90
C THR A 2 14.58 0.84 -17.56
N LYS A 3 15.00 2.10 -17.42
CA LYS A 3 14.67 2.87 -16.21
C LYS A 3 13.16 3.02 -16.16
N ASN A 4 12.53 2.72 -15.02
CA ASN A 4 11.13 3.08 -14.82
C ASN A 4 11.01 4.59 -14.96
N THR A 5 10.29 5.04 -15.99
CA THR A 5 9.89 6.42 -16.14
C THR A 5 8.60 6.60 -15.35
N TYR A 6 8.56 7.58 -14.45
CA TYR A 6 7.37 7.92 -13.69
C TYR A 6 6.92 9.32 -14.10
N PRO A 7 5.60 9.57 -14.23
CA PRO A 7 5.06 10.91 -14.52
C PRO A 7 5.50 11.92 -13.45
N GLU A 8 5.68 13.18 -13.84
CA GLU A 8 6.13 14.28 -12.94
C GLU A 8 5.16 14.56 -11.80
N GLU A 9 3.88 14.49 -12.12
CA GLU A 9 2.75 14.63 -11.21
C GLU A 9 1.72 13.55 -11.55
N VAL A 10 0.94 13.17 -10.55
CA VAL A 10 -0.15 12.20 -10.73
C VAL A 10 -1.40 12.75 -10.07
N VAL A 11 -2.53 12.68 -10.77
CA VAL A 11 -3.83 13.02 -10.20
C VAL A 11 -4.47 11.77 -9.62
N TYR A 12 -4.89 11.83 -8.37
CA TYR A 12 -5.58 10.75 -7.67
C TYR A 12 -6.71 11.33 -6.82
N PHE A 13 -7.95 10.92 -7.08
CA PHE A 13 -9.15 11.47 -6.44
C PHE A 13 -9.19 13.01 -6.41
N ASN A 14 -8.94 13.63 -7.56
CA ASN A 14 -8.86 15.08 -7.78
C ASN A 14 -7.72 15.83 -7.08
N GLU A 15 -6.83 15.13 -6.39
CA GLU A 15 -5.63 15.72 -5.79
C GLU A 15 -4.39 15.46 -6.65
N THR A 16 -3.57 16.49 -6.83
CA THR A 16 -2.31 16.39 -7.58
C THR A 16 -1.16 16.03 -6.65
N ILE A 17 -0.65 14.82 -6.78
CA ILE A 17 0.46 14.29 -5.98
C ILE A 17 1.77 14.45 -6.75
N LYS A 18 2.74 15.14 -6.15
CA LYS A 18 4.08 15.36 -6.74
C LYS A 18 5.18 14.55 -6.05
N SER A 19 4.92 14.08 -4.83
CA SER A 19 5.87 13.32 -4.04
C SER A 19 6.12 11.94 -4.66
N ARG A 20 7.37 11.45 -4.56
CA ARG A 20 7.75 10.11 -5.02
C ARG A 20 8.69 9.46 -4.03
N ILE A 21 8.13 8.66 -3.14
CA ILE A 21 8.86 8.06 -2.04
C ILE A 21 9.66 6.86 -2.58
N SER A 22 10.94 6.86 -2.27
CA SER A 22 11.84 5.76 -2.58
C SER A 22 12.16 4.98 -1.31
N MET A 23 12.40 3.68 -1.44
CA MET A 23 12.98 2.89 -0.35
C MET A 23 14.26 3.55 0.17
N LYS A 24 14.44 3.53 1.50
CA LYS A 24 15.64 4.07 2.14
C LYS A 24 16.90 3.29 1.71
N LYS A 25 18.06 3.94 1.80
CA LYS A 25 19.30 3.50 1.14
C LYS A 25 19.78 2.14 1.66
N GLU A 26 19.55 1.85 2.93
CA GLU A 26 19.88 0.62 3.62
C GLU A 26 19.18 -0.63 3.04
N PHE A 27 18.05 -0.46 2.35
CA PHE A 27 17.30 -1.57 1.72
C PHE A 27 17.61 -1.73 0.22
N LYS A 28 18.61 -1.00 -0.30
CA LYS A 28 18.98 -1.11 -1.72
C LYS A 28 19.54 -2.48 -2.09
N GLN A 29 20.23 -3.15 -1.17
CA GLN A 29 20.78 -4.50 -1.39
C GLN A 29 19.65 -5.53 -1.56
N GLU A 30 18.69 -5.56 -0.62
CA GLU A 30 17.47 -6.37 -0.71
C GLU A 30 16.78 -6.17 -2.06
N ARG A 31 16.47 -4.92 -2.42
CA ARG A 31 15.81 -4.62 -3.69
C ARG A 31 16.59 -5.11 -4.91
N LYS A 32 17.93 -5.10 -4.88
CA LYS A 32 18.74 -5.63 -5.99
C LYS A 32 18.58 -7.14 -6.10
N VAL A 33 18.65 -7.85 -4.97
CA VAL A 33 18.47 -9.30 -4.92
C VAL A 33 17.10 -9.69 -5.45
N MET A 34 16.03 -9.08 -4.92
CA MET A 34 14.65 -9.40 -5.31
C MET A 34 14.34 -9.15 -6.80
N ARG A 35 15.13 -8.29 -7.46
CA ARG A 35 14.98 -8.00 -8.90
C ARG A 35 15.81 -8.88 -9.82
N ILE A 36 16.77 -9.62 -9.27
CA ILE A 36 17.60 -10.56 -10.02
C ILE A 36 17.02 -11.96 -9.89
N LEU A 37 16.50 -12.31 -8.71
CA LEU A 37 15.87 -13.61 -8.48
C LEU A 37 14.56 -13.73 -9.27
N PRO A 38 14.27 -14.91 -9.84
CA PRO A 38 12.94 -15.22 -10.36
C PRO A 38 11.84 -15.03 -9.30
N PHE A 39 10.62 -14.66 -9.70
CA PHE A 39 9.50 -14.46 -8.77
C PHE A 39 9.04 -15.74 -8.05
N ASN A 40 9.35 -16.91 -8.60
CA ASN A 40 9.09 -18.22 -7.98
C ASN A 40 10.26 -18.71 -7.10
N HIS A 41 11.35 -17.96 -7.00
CA HIS A 41 12.48 -18.33 -6.16
C HIS A 41 12.10 -18.21 -4.68
N PRO A 42 12.45 -19.18 -3.81
CA PRO A 42 12.02 -19.17 -2.40
C PRO A 42 12.51 -17.94 -1.60
N ASP A 43 13.63 -17.36 -2.02
CA ASP A 43 14.17 -16.14 -1.41
C ASP A 43 13.62 -14.84 -2.04
N ASN A 44 12.81 -14.92 -3.09
CA ASN A 44 12.16 -13.73 -3.66
C ASN A 44 10.82 -13.50 -2.98
N SER A 45 10.75 -12.45 -2.16
CA SER A 45 9.52 -12.07 -1.45
C SER A 45 8.75 -10.95 -2.14
N TYR A 46 9.16 -10.50 -3.33
CA TYR A 46 8.48 -9.42 -4.05
C TYR A 46 7.42 -9.95 -5.01
N LEU A 47 6.34 -9.19 -5.16
CA LEU A 47 5.27 -9.55 -6.08
C LEU A 47 5.62 -9.19 -7.53
N SER A 48 5.25 -10.06 -8.46
CA SER A 48 5.16 -9.74 -9.88
C SER A 48 3.99 -8.77 -10.13
N PHE A 49 3.94 -8.18 -11.33
CA PHE A 49 2.84 -7.29 -11.71
C PHE A 49 1.48 -8.00 -11.72
N GLU A 50 1.47 -9.26 -12.15
CA GLU A 50 0.28 -10.12 -12.17
C GLU A 50 -0.15 -10.49 -10.74
N GLN A 51 0.81 -10.80 -9.86
CA GLN A 51 0.52 -11.08 -8.45
C GLN A 51 -0.02 -9.85 -7.71
N GLN A 52 0.45 -8.65 -8.03
CA GLN A 52 -0.06 -7.39 -7.46
C GLN A 52 -1.56 -7.18 -7.72
N GLN A 53 -2.12 -7.70 -8.81
CA GLN A 53 -3.55 -7.51 -9.13
C GLN A 53 -4.47 -8.04 -8.05
N ARG A 54 -4.05 -9.10 -7.33
CA ARG A 54 -4.82 -9.72 -6.24
C ARG A 54 -4.90 -8.85 -4.98
N TYR A 55 -4.10 -7.79 -4.92
CA TYR A 55 -4.02 -6.89 -3.77
C TYR A 55 -4.52 -5.49 -4.12
N VAL A 56 -5.04 -5.29 -5.32
CA VAL A 56 -5.60 -3.99 -5.73
C VAL A 56 -6.93 -3.81 -5.04
N VAL A 57 -7.05 -2.73 -4.28
CA VAL A 57 -8.30 -2.28 -3.70
C VAL A 57 -9.18 -1.72 -4.81
N GLN A 58 -10.44 -2.15 -4.87
CA GLN A 58 -11.45 -1.57 -5.74
C GLN A 58 -12.17 -0.41 -5.01
N TYR A 59 -12.76 0.52 -5.77
CA TYR A 59 -13.43 1.69 -5.22
C TYR A 59 -14.75 1.95 -5.95
N SER A 60 -15.84 2.17 -5.21
CA SER A 60 -17.13 2.64 -5.74
C SER A 60 -17.24 4.15 -5.53
N GLU A 61 -17.35 4.90 -6.63
CA GLU A 61 -17.64 6.33 -6.59
C GLU A 61 -19.03 6.62 -6.01
N GLU A 62 -20.01 5.75 -6.27
CA GLU A 62 -21.40 5.94 -5.83
C GLU A 62 -21.53 5.86 -4.31
N ASP A 63 -20.83 4.89 -3.70
CA ASP A 63 -20.92 4.62 -2.27
C ASP A 63 -19.79 5.26 -1.47
N SER A 64 -18.75 5.74 -2.15
CA SER A 64 -17.49 6.25 -1.55
C SER A 64 -16.87 5.23 -0.58
N ILE A 65 -16.82 3.96 -1.00
CA ILE A 65 -16.26 2.85 -0.22
C ILE A 65 -15.26 2.03 -1.02
N PHE A 66 -14.37 1.38 -0.28
CA PHE A 66 -13.33 0.49 -0.80
C PHE A 66 -13.72 -0.97 -0.62
N PHE A 67 -13.35 -1.81 -1.59
CA PHE A 67 -13.63 -3.24 -1.60
C PHE A 67 -12.37 -4.07 -1.81
N ALA A 68 -12.37 -5.27 -1.24
CA ALA A 68 -11.29 -6.24 -1.34
C ALA A 68 -11.25 -6.91 -2.73
N ASP A 69 -12.41 -7.33 -3.21
CA ASP A 69 -12.66 -7.95 -4.51
C ASP A 69 -14.12 -7.66 -4.91
N GLU A 70 -14.59 -8.15 -6.07
CA GLU A 70 -15.93 -7.91 -6.68
C GLU A 70 -17.10 -7.78 -5.67
N GLY A 71 -17.28 -6.56 -5.12
CA GLY A 71 -18.34 -6.21 -4.17
C GLY A 71 -18.13 -6.65 -2.71
N GLU A 72 -17.02 -7.29 -2.36
CA GLU A 72 -16.73 -7.69 -0.97
C GLU A 72 -16.11 -6.53 -0.18
N GLN A 73 -16.80 -6.09 0.85
CA GLN A 73 -16.32 -5.02 1.72
C GLN A 73 -15.06 -5.46 2.47
N ILE A 74 -14.12 -4.52 2.66
CA ILE A 74 -12.90 -4.80 3.43
C ILE A 74 -13.28 -5.00 4.90
N GLU A 75 -12.80 -6.10 5.49
CA GLU A 75 -13.00 -6.39 6.91
C GLU A 75 -12.32 -5.35 7.82
N ASP A 76 -12.79 -5.25 9.05
CA ASP A 76 -12.20 -4.38 10.05
C ASP A 76 -10.78 -4.83 10.42
N GLY A 77 -9.83 -3.91 10.38
CA GLY A 77 -8.44 -4.25 10.65
C GLY A 77 -7.44 -3.21 10.17
N GLU A 78 -6.16 -3.49 10.45
CA GLU A 78 -5.02 -2.72 9.96
C GLU A 78 -4.35 -3.46 8.80
N TYR A 79 -4.27 -2.79 7.65
CA TYR A 79 -3.68 -3.32 6.44
C TYR A 79 -2.51 -2.47 6.01
N GLN A 80 -1.39 -3.10 5.67
CA GLN A 80 -0.25 -2.44 5.04
C GLN A 80 -0.68 -2.00 3.64
N PHE A 81 -0.38 -0.76 3.26
CA PHE A 81 -0.75 -0.27 1.94
C PHE A 81 0.40 0.40 1.21
N VAL A 82 0.30 0.39 -0.12
CA VAL A 82 1.15 1.15 -1.04
C VAL A 82 0.27 1.78 -2.11
N LEU A 83 0.46 3.06 -2.38
CA LEU A 83 -0.09 3.71 -3.58
C LEU A 83 0.99 3.75 -4.66
N THR A 84 0.78 3.06 -5.79
CA THR A 84 1.79 2.97 -6.85
C THR A 84 2.00 4.31 -7.56
N CYS A 85 3.19 4.49 -8.15
CA CYS A 85 3.60 5.73 -8.84
C CYS A 85 3.48 5.63 -10.37
N GLU A 86 2.69 4.69 -10.87
CA GLU A 86 2.42 4.51 -12.30
C GLU A 86 1.45 5.61 -12.80
N GLU A 87 1.27 5.77 -14.11
CA GLU A 87 0.36 6.79 -14.69
C GLU A 87 -1.07 6.68 -14.15
N HIS A 88 -1.50 5.44 -13.88
CA HIS A 88 -2.72 5.13 -13.15
C HIS A 88 -2.33 4.48 -11.82
N PRO A 89 -2.29 5.26 -10.71
CA PRO A 89 -2.00 4.71 -9.39
C PRO A 89 -2.99 3.62 -9.00
N ARG A 90 -2.45 2.58 -8.37
CA ARG A 90 -3.21 1.50 -7.78
C ARG A 90 -2.96 1.51 -6.29
N LEU A 91 -4.03 1.45 -5.51
CA LEU A 91 -3.96 1.26 -4.08
C LEU A 91 -3.84 -0.23 -3.81
N LEU A 92 -2.65 -0.66 -3.38
CA LEU A 92 -2.39 -2.04 -2.99
C LEU A 92 -2.45 -2.17 -1.48
N TYR A 93 -3.07 -3.24 -0.96
CA TYR A 93 -3.15 -3.48 0.48
C TYR A 93 -2.93 -4.97 0.84
N SER A 94 -2.46 -5.23 2.06
CA SER A 94 -2.33 -6.58 2.62
C SER A 94 -2.14 -6.52 4.14
N ASP A 95 -2.72 -7.48 4.85
CA ASP A 95 -2.51 -7.68 6.30
C ASP A 95 -1.14 -8.31 6.62
N THR A 96 -0.62 -9.13 5.70
CA THR A 96 0.54 -10.00 5.91
C THR A 96 1.80 -9.54 5.18
N LEU A 97 1.66 -8.96 3.98
CA LEU A 97 2.80 -8.58 3.16
C LEU A 97 3.39 -7.23 3.53
N HIS A 98 4.72 -7.14 3.44
CA HIS A 98 5.45 -5.89 3.62
C HIS A 98 5.29 -4.93 2.42
N HIS A 99 5.43 -3.62 2.67
CA HIS A 99 5.34 -2.58 1.64
C HIS A 99 6.27 -2.80 0.44
N SER A 100 7.50 -3.27 0.70
CA SER A 100 8.47 -3.53 -0.38
C SER A 100 8.07 -4.70 -1.27
N ALA A 101 7.41 -5.71 -0.69
CA ALA A 101 6.85 -6.83 -1.44
C ALA A 101 5.71 -6.36 -2.33
N LEU A 102 4.75 -5.62 -1.75
CA LEU A 102 3.60 -5.05 -2.47
C LEU A 102 4.04 -4.17 -3.65
N SER A 103 5.06 -3.34 -3.47
CA SER A 103 5.51 -2.39 -4.48
C SER A 103 6.56 -2.94 -5.46
N ASN A 104 7.05 -4.17 -5.25
CA ASN A 104 8.24 -4.69 -5.93
C ASN A 104 9.46 -3.75 -5.81
N GLY A 105 9.59 -3.14 -4.63
CA GLY A 105 10.59 -2.12 -4.30
C GLY A 105 10.65 -0.91 -5.24
N LYS A 106 9.57 -0.65 -6.01
CA LYS A 106 9.45 0.51 -6.90
C LYS A 106 9.28 1.80 -6.09
N LYS A 107 9.28 2.96 -6.76
CA LYS A 107 8.85 4.20 -6.11
C LYS A 107 7.34 4.17 -5.92
N VAL A 108 6.86 4.83 -4.89
CA VAL A 108 5.45 4.87 -4.48
C VAL A 108 5.04 6.31 -4.21
N LEU A 109 3.76 6.61 -4.32
CA LEU A 109 3.19 7.91 -3.94
C LEU A 109 2.90 7.98 -2.43
N ALA A 110 2.59 6.84 -1.82
CA ALA A 110 2.45 6.69 -0.37
C ALA A 110 2.71 5.24 0.06
N ALA A 111 3.05 5.07 1.34
CA ALA A 111 3.13 3.77 1.97
C ALA A 111 2.90 3.88 3.48
N GLY A 112 2.23 2.91 4.07
CA GLY A 112 1.94 2.91 5.51
C GLY A 112 0.86 1.90 5.85
N SER A 113 -0.06 2.25 6.74
CA SER A 113 -1.19 1.37 7.05
C SER A 113 -2.53 2.08 6.94
N LEU A 114 -3.52 1.39 6.40
CA LEU A 114 -4.93 1.76 6.38
C LEU A 114 -5.64 1.00 7.49
N ILE A 115 -6.50 1.67 8.24
CA ILE A 115 -7.31 1.06 9.28
C ILE A 115 -8.76 1.23 8.89
N PHE A 116 -9.43 0.09 8.72
CA PHE A 116 -10.86 0.00 8.45
C PHE A 116 -11.63 -0.31 9.74
N SER A 117 -12.76 0.36 9.91
CA SER A 117 -13.71 0.15 11.00
C SER A 117 -15.12 0.27 10.47
N ASP A 118 -16.00 -0.66 10.84
CA ASP A 118 -17.33 -0.82 10.26
C ASP A 118 -17.29 -0.82 8.72
N GLY A 119 -16.19 -1.38 8.17
CA GLY A 119 -15.87 -1.45 6.75
C GLY A 119 -15.67 -0.11 6.02
N TYR A 120 -15.38 0.98 6.76
CA TYR A 120 -14.96 2.27 6.21
C TYR A 120 -13.50 2.57 6.55
N LEU A 121 -12.81 3.27 5.64
CA LEU A 121 -11.46 3.76 5.91
C LEU A 121 -11.52 4.95 6.88
N GLU A 122 -11.16 4.74 8.14
CA GLU A 122 -11.22 5.78 9.18
C GLU A 122 -9.87 6.38 9.54
N LYS A 123 -8.79 5.59 9.45
CA LYS A 123 -7.45 6.02 9.86
C LYS A 123 -6.39 5.59 8.85
N ILE A 124 -5.43 6.48 8.63
CA ILE A 124 -4.23 6.22 7.85
C ILE A 124 -2.98 6.51 8.69
N THR A 125 -1.91 5.76 8.44
CA THR A 125 -0.61 5.98 9.07
C THR A 125 0.51 5.98 8.04
N ASN A 126 1.63 6.61 8.35
CA ASN A 126 2.86 6.52 7.57
C ASN A 126 3.83 5.42 8.11
N ASN A 127 3.33 4.46 8.88
CA ASN A 127 4.12 3.38 9.48
C ASN A 127 4.60 2.37 8.41
N SER A 128 5.64 2.74 7.66
CA SER A 128 6.29 1.90 6.67
C SER A 128 7.77 1.75 6.96
N GLY A 129 8.23 0.51 7.14
CA GLY A 129 9.63 0.24 7.49
C GLY A 129 10.63 0.63 6.39
N HIS A 130 10.39 0.24 5.15
CA HIS A 130 11.35 0.44 4.05
C HIS A 130 11.21 1.82 3.37
N TYR A 131 10.01 2.40 3.35
CA TYR A 131 9.76 3.69 2.68
C TYR A 131 9.84 4.87 3.64
N ARG A 132 9.31 4.73 4.87
CA ARG A 132 9.24 5.77 5.91
C ARG A 132 8.92 7.16 5.32
N PRO A 133 7.71 7.33 4.74
CA PRO A 133 7.35 8.62 4.17
C PRO A 133 7.25 9.68 5.26
N THR A 134 7.63 10.91 4.92
CA THR A 134 7.41 12.07 5.78
C THR A 134 5.93 12.45 5.79
N ASP A 135 5.56 13.34 6.73
CA ASP A 135 4.18 13.83 6.78
C ASP A 135 3.82 14.67 5.56
N ASP A 136 4.73 15.53 5.08
CA ASP A 136 4.53 16.29 3.83
C ASP A 136 4.40 15.36 2.61
N GLU A 137 5.18 14.28 2.55
CA GLU A 137 5.06 13.30 1.45
C GLU A 137 3.69 12.60 1.43
N MET A 138 3.03 12.50 2.58
CA MET A 138 1.72 11.86 2.75
C MET A 138 0.53 12.83 2.57
N LEU A 139 0.73 14.15 2.72
CA LEU A 139 -0.35 15.13 2.82
C LEU A 139 -1.32 15.09 1.62
N ASP A 140 -0.79 15.11 0.39
CA ASP A 140 -1.61 15.05 -0.83
C ASP A 140 -2.41 13.74 -0.91
N VAL A 141 -1.85 12.63 -0.46
CA VAL A 141 -2.54 11.32 -0.45
C VAL A 141 -3.61 11.27 0.64
N ILE A 142 -3.38 11.89 1.80
CA ILE A 142 -4.39 12.02 2.85
C ILE A 142 -5.57 12.82 2.34
N LYS A 143 -5.34 13.93 1.63
CA LYS A 143 -6.39 14.72 0.98
C LYS A 143 -7.16 13.89 -0.05
N ALA A 144 -6.45 13.15 -0.91
CA ALA A 144 -7.06 12.32 -1.94
C ALA A 144 -8.00 11.27 -1.34
N LEU A 145 -7.54 10.58 -0.29
CA LEU A 145 -8.34 9.55 0.38
C LEU A 145 -9.46 10.13 1.23
N TYR A 146 -9.30 11.34 1.79
CA TYR A 146 -10.39 12.05 2.45
C TYR A 146 -11.52 12.35 1.47
N THR A 147 -11.18 12.88 0.29
CA THR A 147 -12.13 13.14 -0.79
C THR A 147 -12.80 11.85 -1.27
N ALA A 148 -12.03 10.78 -1.46
CA ALA A 148 -12.56 9.47 -1.87
C ALA A 148 -13.53 8.84 -0.85
N THR A 149 -13.36 9.16 0.42
CA THR A 149 -14.17 8.57 1.51
C THR A 149 -15.33 9.47 1.93
N ASP A 150 -15.62 10.53 1.16
CA ASP A 150 -16.58 11.58 1.52
C ASP A 150 -16.38 12.09 2.96
N GLY A 151 -15.10 12.26 3.34
CA GLY A 151 -14.70 12.75 4.65
C GLY A 151 -14.68 11.73 5.80
N ARG A 152 -14.91 10.43 5.54
CA ARG A 152 -14.86 9.39 6.59
C ARG A 152 -13.44 9.06 7.07
N LEU A 153 -12.40 9.38 6.29
CA LEU A 153 -11.02 9.34 6.78
C LEU A 153 -10.79 10.46 7.81
N ILE A 154 -10.93 10.15 9.09
CA ILE A 154 -10.94 11.16 10.15
C ILE A 154 -9.60 11.30 10.89
N ARG A 155 -8.73 10.29 10.86
CA ARG A 155 -7.49 10.27 11.64
C ARG A 155 -6.25 9.98 10.81
N TYR A 156 -5.19 10.75 11.06
CA TYR A 156 -3.85 10.45 10.57
C TYR A 156 -2.90 10.21 11.76
N LYS A 157 -2.12 9.13 11.73
CA LYS A 157 -1.09 8.84 12.73
C LYS A 157 0.30 8.87 12.12
N SER A 158 1.10 9.84 12.56
CA SER A 158 2.49 10.03 12.15
C SER A 158 3.45 9.28 13.06
N TYR A 159 4.42 8.60 12.45
CA TYR A 159 5.57 7.94 13.06
C TYR A 159 6.89 8.69 12.78
N CYS A 160 6.83 9.93 12.29
CA CYS A 160 8.02 10.75 12.02
C CYS A 160 8.78 11.17 13.28
N THR A 161 8.16 11.06 14.45
CA THR A 161 8.77 11.38 15.75
C THR A 161 8.87 10.13 16.63
N LYS A 162 9.64 10.22 17.73
CA LYS A 162 9.86 9.09 18.64
C LYS A 162 8.57 8.55 19.28
N VAL A 163 7.59 9.41 19.51
CA VAL A 163 6.27 9.04 20.04
C VAL A 163 5.27 9.37 18.95
N PRO A 164 4.56 8.37 18.39
CA PRO A 164 3.64 8.63 17.30
C PRO A 164 2.59 9.69 17.67
N LEU A 165 2.36 10.63 16.75
CA LEU A 165 1.42 11.73 16.92
C LEU A 165 0.17 11.49 16.07
N GLU A 166 -1.00 11.74 16.63
CA GLU A 166 -2.27 11.65 15.89
C GLU A 166 -2.79 13.05 15.54
N TYR A 167 -3.44 13.16 14.37
CA TYR A 167 -3.96 14.40 13.81
C TYR A 167 -5.39 14.17 13.30
N ALA A 168 -6.24 15.19 13.42
CA ALA A 168 -7.56 15.21 12.80
C ALA A 168 -7.42 15.54 11.30
N VAL A 169 -7.85 14.65 10.43
CA VAL A 169 -7.67 14.82 8.97
C VAL A 169 -8.46 16.01 8.44
N HIS A 170 -9.62 16.29 9.02
CA HIS A 170 -10.44 17.45 8.67
C HIS A 170 -9.67 18.79 8.77
N GLU A 171 -8.66 18.88 9.63
CA GLU A 171 -7.82 20.07 9.74
C GLU A 171 -6.65 20.04 8.74
N LEU A 172 -6.19 18.84 8.36
CA LEU A 172 -5.07 18.67 7.41
C LEU A 172 -5.47 19.03 5.98
N ILE A 173 -6.71 18.76 5.59
CA ILE A 173 -7.16 18.99 4.20
C ILE A 173 -7.09 20.46 3.79
N THR A 174 -7.13 21.39 4.74
CA THR A 174 -7.04 22.84 4.48
C THR A 174 -5.61 23.38 4.46
N LEU A 175 -4.60 22.55 4.79
CA LEU A 175 -3.21 22.98 4.88
C LEU A 175 -2.50 22.85 3.53
N ASP A 176 -1.63 23.80 3.22
CA ASP A 176 -0.71 23.70 2.08
C ASP A 176 0.55 22.89 2.46
N GLU A 177 1.03 23.03 3.70
CA GLU A 177 2.22 22.36 4.23
C GLU A 177 1.91 21.70 5.58
N PHE A 178 2.57 20.58 5.89
CA PHE A 178 2.29 19.85 7.14
C PHE A 178 2.88 20.55 8.38
N ALA A 179 3.83 21.48 8.20
CA ALA A 179 4.47 22.20 9.29
C ALA A 179 3.48 22.96 10.19
N ASP A 180 2.32 23.36 9.66
CA ASP A 180 1.27 24.07 10.39
C ASP A 180 0.29 23.14 11.14
N ALA A 181 0.41 21.82 10.93
CA ALA A 181 -0.47 20.84 11.54
C ALA A 181 -0.25 20.72 13.05
N LYS A 182 -1.35 20.64 13.80
CA LYS A 182 -1.32 20.50 15.27
C LYS A 182 -1.76 19.10 15.66
N PRO A 183 -0.93 18.31 16.37
CA PRO A 183 -1.34 17.01 16.85
C PRO A 183 -2.49 17.15 17.87
N LEU A 184 -3.22 16.05 18.07
CA LEU A 184 -4.20 15.93 19.13
C LEU A 184 -3.50 16.00 20.48
N ALA A 185 -4.02 16.83 21.39
CA ALA A 185 -3.52 16.87 22.75
C ALA A 185 -4.01 15.65 23.56
N LYS A 186 -3.38 15.40 24.71
CA LYS A 186 -3.84 14.35 25.62
C LYS A 186 -5.30 14.61 26.04
N GLY A 187 -6.16 13.60 25.88
CA GLY A 187 -7.60 13.68 26.20
C GLY A 187 -8.46 14.31 25.10
N GLU A 188 -7.87 14.78 23.99
CA GLU A 188 -8.62 15.14 22.80
C GLU A 188 -8.97 13.87 22.00
N VAL A 189 -10.20 13.84 21.50
CA VAL A 189 -10.69 12.80 20.59
C VAL A 189 -11.22 13.46 19.33
N VAL A 190 -11.13 12.75 18.21
CA VAL A 190 -11.80 13.16 16.97
C VAL A 190 -13.21 12.58 17.00
N ASP A 191 -14.20 13.47 16.92
CA ASP A 191 -15.60 13.11 16.79
C ASP A 191 -15.82 12.37 15.46
N LEU A 192 -16.41 11.18 15.53
CA LEU A 192 -16.53 10.28 14.38
C LEU A 192 -17.51 10.82 13.32
N VAL A 193 -18.44 11.69 13.70
CA VAL A 193 -19.47 12.21 12.80
C VAL A 193 -19.00 13.48 12.11
N THR A 194 -18.32 14.35 12.85
CA THR A 194 -17.91 15.68 12.37
C THR A 194 -16.45 15.74 11.93
N GLY A 195 -15.61 14.78 12.33
CA GLY A 195 -14.16 14.81 12.09
C GLY A 195 -13.43 15.89 12.89
N LEU A 196 -14.11 16.62 13.77
CA LEU A 196 -13.55 17.70 14.57
C LEU A 196 -12.96 17.19 15.88
N ARG A 197 -11.93 17.87 16.38
CA ARG A 197 -11.41 17.61 17.72
C ARG A 197 -12.41 18.05 18.79
N SER A 198 -12.60 17.22 19.80
CA SER A 198 -13.37 17.53 21.02
C SER A 198 -12.57 17.10 22.24
N LYS A 199 -12.80 17.78 23.38
CA LYS A 199 -12.23 17.35 24.66
C LYS A 199 -13.18 16.37 25.30
N ASN A 200 -12.68 15.18 25.61
CA ASN A 200 -13.45 14.26 26.44
C ASN A 200 -13.44 14.78 27.88
N HIS A 201 -14.62 15.13 28.39
CA HIS A 201 -14.80 15.61 29.77
C HIS A 201 -14.91 14.47 30.81
N TYR A 202 -14.79 13.22 30.38
CA TYR A 202 -14.74 12.09 31.29
C TYR A 202 -13.34 11.95 31.89
N ASP A 203 -13.27 11.89 33.22
CA ASP A 203 -12.06 11.75 34.02
C ASP A 203 -11.17 10.60 33.49
N ASP A 204 -9.87 10.89 33.45
CA ASP A 204 -8.75 10.19 32.82
C ASP A 204 -8.44 8.79 33.42
N SER A 205 -9.46 8.01 33.79
CA SER A 205 -9.32 6.69 34.45
C SER A 205 -9.70 5.52 33.54
N ILE A 206 -9.16 5.47 32.32
CA ILE A 206 -9.13 4.24 31.53
C ILE A 206 -7.69 3.92 31.18
N GLY A 207 -7.30 2.71 31.58
CA GLY A 207 -5.93 2.24 31.68
C GLY A 207 -5.10 2.39 30.41
N SER A 208 -3.80 2.54 30.65
CA SER A 208 -2.75 2.32 29.66
C SER A 208 -2.89 0.90 29.09
N CYS A 209 -3.69 0.75 28.04
CA CYS A 209 -3.56 -0.36 27.13
C CYS A 209 -2.21 -0.16 26.45
N SER A 210 -1.19 -0.87 26.91
CA SER A 210 0.07 -1.01 26.22
C SER A 210 -0.21 -1.65 24.87
N VAL A 211 -0.46 -0.82 23.86
CA VAL A 211 -0.51 -1.28 22.47
C VAL A 211 0.87 -1.90 22.20
N PRO A 212 0.94 -3.16 21.77
CA PRO A 212 2.23 -3.76 21.43
C PRO A 212 2.95 -2.86 20.43
N ASN A 213 4.22 -2.61 20.70
CA ASN A 213 5.03 -1.63 19.99
C ASN A 213 5.37 -2.17 18.59
N ASN A 214 4.40 -2.13 17.68
CA ASN A 214 4.51 -2.54 16.27
C ASN A 214 5.08 -1.41 15.39
N ASP A 215 6.01 -0.64 15.97
CA ASP A 215 6.71 0.40 15.24
C ASP A 215 7.63 -0.26 14.21
N ARG A 216 7.35 -0.05 12.92
CA ARG A 216 8.21 -0.51 11.83
C ARG A 216 9.13 0.63 11.38
N PHE A 217 8.82 1.85 11.75
CA PHE A 217 9.53 3.04 11.34
C PHE A 217 10.92 3.06 12.00
N GLY A 218 11.95 3.39 11.22
CA GLY A 218 13.33 3.48 11.70
C GLY A 218 14.11 2.15 11.83
N HIS A 219 13.48 0.98 11.68
CA HIS A 219 14.18 -0.31 11.79
C HIS A 219 15.07 -0.62 10.58
N ALA A 220 16.36 -0.91 10.80
CA ALA A 220 17.30 -1.31 9.74
C ALA A 220 17.16 -2.80 9.36
N LEU A 221 17.72 -3.17 8.19
CA LEU A 221 17.84 -4.56 7.78
C LEU A 221 18.70 -5.36 8.78
N ARG A 222 18.27 -6.57 9.15
CA ARG A 222 19.04 -7.46 10.03
C ARG A 222 20.36 -7.86 9.37
N ALA A 223 21.43 -7.96 10.18
CA ALA A 223 22.78 -8.28 9.67
C ALA A 223 22.83 -9.61 8.90
N GLU A 224 22.14 -10.64 9.39
CA GLU A 224 22.06 -11.96 8.75
C GLU A 224 21.46 -11.89 7.33
N LEU A 225 20.42 -11.08 7.13
CA LEU A 225 19.81 -10.87 5.82
C LEU A 225 20.74 -10.12 4.89
N LYS A 226 21.50 -9.15 5.43
CA LYS A 226 22.50 -8.42 4.67
C LYS A 226 23.58 -9.35 4.12
N ASP A 227 24.13 -10.22 4.97
CA ASP A 227 25.15 -11.18 4.57
C ASP A 227 24.60 -12.17 3.53
N LYS A 228 23.37 -12.65 3.73
CA LYS A 228 22.67 -13.48 2.74
C LYS A 228 22.56 -12.77 1.37
N TYR A 229 22.15 -11.52 1.36
CA TYR A 229 22.02 -10.74 0.12
C TYR A 229 23.36 -10.47 -0.55
N ASP A 230 24.39 -10.17 0.22
CA ASP A 230 25.74 -9.97 -0.33
C ASP A 230 26.30 -11.26 -0.95
N ASN A 231 25.99 -12.42 -0.38
CA ASN A 231 26.34 -13.72 -0.97
C ASN A 231 25.62 -13.97 -2.30
N ILE A 232 24.33 -13.66 -2.39
CA ILE A 232 23.54 -13.80 -3.64
C ILE A 232 24.08 -12.88 -4.73
N LEU A 233 24.38 -11.62 -4.38
CA LEU A 233 24.90 -10.64 -5.34
C LEU A 233 26.32 -10.95 -5.83
N SER A 234 27.14 -11.61 -5.00
CA SER A 234 28.52 -11.94 -5.34
C SER A 234 28.65 -13.18 -6.22
N ASN A 235 27.66 -14.08 -6.20
CA ASN A 235 27.66 -15.34 -6.95
C ASN A 235 26.43 -15.49 -7.87
N PRO A 236 26.25 -14.64 -8.90
CA PRO A 236 25.07 -14.70 -9.77
C PRO A 236 25.01 -15.99 -10.61
N ASN A 237 26.17 -16.60 -10.92
CA ASN A 237 26.27 -17.73 -11.83
C ASN A 237 25.79 -19.07 -11.24
N THR A 238 25.67 -19.19 -9.92
CA THR A 238 25.13 -20.41 -9.28
C THR A 238 23.61 -20.52 -9.38
N PHE A 239 22.91 -19.44 -9.76
CA PHE A 239 21.45 -19.40 -9.79
C PHE A 239 20.84 -19.66 -11.18
N PHE A 240 21.59 -19.39 -12.25
CA PHE A 240 21.11 -19.60 -13.63
C PHE A 240 21.37 -21.01 -14.18
N SER A 241 21.97 -21.91 -13.39
CA SER A 241 22.12 -23.32 -13.74
C SER A 241 20.87 -24.14 -13.37
N PHE A 242 19.68 -23.64 -13.69
CA PHE A 242 18.52 -24.53 -13.78
C PHE A 242 18.77 -25.48 -14.94
N SER A 243 19.04 -26.74 -14.63
CA SER A 243 19.20 -27.79 -15.63
C SER A 243 17.92 -27.87 -16.46
N SER A 244 18.08 -27.91 -17.77
CA SER A 244 17.02 -28.03 -18.77
C SER A 244 16.20 -29.34 -18.68
N SER A 245 16.34 -30.10 -17.58
CA SER A 245 15.73 -31.42 -17.37
C SER A 245 14.32 -31.37 -16.80
N ASP A 246 13.83 -30.22 -16.35
CA ASP A 246 12.57 -30.13 -15.57
C ASP A 246 11.36 -29.65 -16.40
N PHE A 247 11.52 -29.42 -17.71
CA PHE A 247 10.39 -29.29 -18.62
C PHE A 247 10.03 -30.66 -19.18
N ASN A 248 9.24 -31.42 -18.42
CA ASN A 248 8.48 -32.53 -19.00
C ASN A 248 7.33 -31.94 -19.82
N GLU A 249 7.50 -32.05 -21.13
CA GLU A 249 6.52 -31.75 -22.17
C GLU A 249 5.46 -32.87 -22.19
N THR A 250 4.54 -32.84 -21.23
CA THR A 250 3.32 -33.68 -21.27
C THR A 250 2.15 -32.86 -20.75
N ASP A 251 1.43 -32.22 -21.68
CA ASP A 251 -0.04 -32.20 -21.76
C ASP A 251 -0.48 -31.12 -22.74
N PHE A 252 -0.40 -31.46 -24.03
CA PHE A 252 -1.18 -30.82 -25.08
C PHE A 252 -1.72 -31.92 -25.99
N ASN A 253 -2.89 -32.45 -25.63
CA ASN A 253 -3.81 -33.11 -26.53
C ASN A 253 -5.15 -33.27 -25.81
N GLU A 254 -6.07 -32.35 -26.05
CA GLU A 254 -7.42 -32.74 -26.44
C GLU A 254 -8.14 -31.58 -27.13
N SER A 255 -8.35 -31.80 -28.42
CA SER A 255 -9.23 -31.08 -29.30
C SER A 255 -10.69 -31.42 -28.99
N GLU A 256 -11.52 -30.43 -28.69
CA GLU A 256 -12.96 -30.56 -28.88
C GLU A 256 -13.49 -29.39 -29.72
N SER A 257 -13.96 -29.77 -30.90
CA SER A 257 -14.63 -28.96 -31.90
C SER A 257 -16.02 -28.55 -31.41
N VAL A 258 -16.27 -27.25 -31.27
CA VAL A 258 -17.62 -26.71 -31.10
C VAL A 258 -18.12 -26.22 -32.46
N GLU A 259 -19.16 -26.90 -32.96
CA GLU A 259 -19.90 -26.57 -34.17
C GLU A 259 -20.57 -25.19 -34.07
N LEU A 260 -20.28 -24.31 -35.04
CA LEU A 260 -20.99 -23.06 -35.25
C LEU A 260 -22.31 -23.32 -35.99
N GLY A 261 -23.40 -23.41 -35.24
CA GLY A 261 -24.77 -23.42 -35.77
C GLY A 261 -25.22 -22.01 -36.18
N CYS A 262 -25.18 -21.73 -37.48
CA CYS A 262 -25.85 -20.58 -38.10
C CYS A 262 -27.39 -20.68 -37.94
N ASN A 263 -28.01 -19.74 -37.23
CA ASN A 263 -29.45 -19.50 -37.31
C ASN A 263 -29.74 -18.06 -37.69
N GLY A 264 -30.07 -17.86 -38.98
CA GLY A 264 -30.60 -16.60 -39.49
C GLY A 264 -32.05 -16.41 -39.05
N ARG A 265 -32.36 -15.24 -38.49
CA ARG A 265 -33.73 -14.71 -38.44
C ARG A 265 -33.83 -13.46 -39.31
N LYS A 266 -34.61 -13.59 -40.37
CA LYS A 266 -35.22 -12.47 -41.11
C LYS A 266 -36.19 -11.74 -40.17
N LEU A 267 -36.06 -10.42 -40.08
CA LEU A 267 -37.14 -9.55 -39.65
C LEU A 267 -37.37 -8.53 -40.76
N SER A 268 -38.49 -8.70 -41.44
CA SER A 268 -39.11 -7.75 -42.35
C SER A 268 -39.83 -6.67 -41.56
N ARG A 269 -39.55 -5.40 -41.84
CA ARG A 269 -40.50 -4.29 -41.82
C ARG A 269 -40.12 -3.30 -42.92
#